data_AF-A0A8B0SVW2-F1
#
_entry.id   AF-A0A8B0SVW2-F1
#
_cell.length_a   1.000
_cell.length_b   1.000
_cell.length_c   1.000
_cell.angle_alpha   90.00
_cell.angle_beta   90.00
_cell.angle_gamma   90.00
#
_symmetry.space_group_name_H-M   'P 1'
#
loop_
_entity.id
_entity.type
_entity.pdbx_description
1 polymer ?
#
loop_
_entity_poly.entity_id
_entity_poly.type
_entity_poly.pdbx_seq_one_letter_code
_entity_poly.pdbx_strand_id
1 'polypeptide(L)'
;MKVTEPGLNTLIDNLNTLICEDSLLTRRERETPVRAVAAIGAMKARVSMKKRRSADRCQTGKKGRKKDRQPDPRFSASRSSPAGRRKKPY
;
A
#
# COMPACT_ATOMS: atom_id res chain seq x y z
N MET A 1 15.61 11.19 -0.04
CA MET A 1 14.78 11.65 -1.18
C MET A 1 13.39 11.01 -1.09
N LYS A 2 12.32 11.75 -1.43
CA LYS A 2 10.94 11.21 -1.45
C LYS A 2 10.58 10.78 -2.87
N VAL A 3 10.04 9.57 -3.03
CA VAL A 3 9.52 9.10 -4.32
C VAL A 3 8.16 9.78 -4.57
N THR A 4 8.08 10.57 -5.64
CA THR A 4 6.86 11.29 -6.03
C THR A 4 6.34 10.77 -7.37
N GLU A 5 5.02 10.76 -7.53
CA GLU A 5 4.35 10.37 -8.78
C GLU A 5 4.87 11.14 -10.02
N PRO A 6 4.97 12.50 -9.99
CA PRO A 6 5.51 13.25 -11.13
C PRO A 6 6.98 12.91 -11.42
N GLY A 7 7.82 12.72 -10.39
CA GLY A 7 9.22 12.33 -10.59
C GLY A 7 9.37 10.95 -11.23
N LEU A 8 8.48 10.01 -10.89
CA LEU A 8 8.45 8.69 -11.53
C LEU A 8 7.99 8.77 -12.99
N ASN A 9 7.07 9.66 -13.34
CA ASN A 9 6.63 9.85 -14.72
C ASN A 9 7.77 10.40 -15.59
N THR A 10 8.43 11.46 -15.14
CA THR A 10 9.58 12.03 -15.86
C THR A 10 10.70 11.02 -16.05
N LEU A 11 10.95 10.16 -15.04
CA LEU A 11 11.94 9.10 -15.17
C LEU A 11 11.55 8.04 -16.22
N ILE A 12 10.27 7.64 -16.28
CA ILE A 12 9.77 6.73 -17.32
C ILE A 12 9.94 7.37 -18.70
N ASP A 13 9.59 8.64 -18.86
CA ASP A 13 9.66 9.34 -20.14
C ASP A 13 11.12 9.44 -20.63
N ASN A 14 12.05 9.81 -19.75
CA ASN A 14 13.48 9.86 -20.08
C ASN A 14 14.03 8.49 -20.49
N LEU A 15 13.65 7.42 -19.77
CA LEU A 15 14.08 6.06 -20.10
C LEU A 15 13.46 5.59 -21.43
N ASN A 16 12.20 5.94 -21.71
CA ASN A 16 11.56 5.61 -22.97
C ASN A 16 12.23 6.32 -24.14
N THR A 17 12.63 7.58 -24.00
CA THR A 17 13.41 8.29 -25.03
C THR A 17 14.72 7.54 -25.33
N LEU A 18 15.47 7.16 -24.28
CA LEU A 18 16.70 6.40 -24.44
C LEU A 18 16.48 5.02 -25.09
N ILE A 19 15.39 4.32 -24.75
CA ILE A 19 15.03 3.04 -25.36
C ILE A 19 14.63 3.23 -26.82
N CYS A 20 13.89 4.28 -27.16
CA CYS A 20 13.41 4.52 -28.53
C CYS A 20 14.53 5.05 -29.45
N GLU A 21 15.57 5.67 -28.92
CA GLU A 21 16.73 6.11 -29.69
C GLU A 21 17.66 4.92 -30.03
N ASP A 22 17.38 4.26 -31.16
CA ASP A 22 18.14 3.13 -31.74
C ASP A 22 19.65 3.37 -31.93
N SER A 23 20.07 4.62 -32.05
CA SER A 23 21.47 4.98 -32.30
C SER A 23 22.38 4.95 -31.07
N LEU A 24 21.83 4.96 -29.85
CA LEU A 24 22.60 5.12 -28.61
C LEU A 24 22.83 3.81 -27.84
N LEU A 25 22.00 2.80 -28.05
CA LEU A 25 22.01 1.57 -27.24
C LEU A 25 21.96 0.33 -28.13
N THR A 26 22.93 -0.56 -27.94
CA THR A 26 22.89 -1.90 -28.52
C THR A 26 21.70 -2.70 -27.95
N ARG A 27 21.28 -3.74 -28.67
CA ARG A 27 20.13 -4.58 -28.29
C ARG A 27 20.22 -5.13 -26.85
N ARG A 28 21.43 -5.47 -26.39
CA ARG A 28 21.65 -5.95 -25.01
C ARG A 28 21.54 -4.84 -23.98
N GLU A 29 22.03 -3.65 -24.31
CA GLU A 29 21.96 -2.49 -23.42
C GLU A 29 20.54 -1.99 -23.23
N ARG A 30 19.62 -2.25 -24.16
CA ARG A 30 18.18 -1.96 -24.04
C ARG A 30 17.45 -2.82 -23.02
N GLU A 31 17.94 -4.03 -22.72
CA GLU A 31 17.24 -4.91 -21.78
C GLU A 31 17.19 -4.32 -20.37
N THR A 32 18.28 -3.70 -19.93
CA THR A 32 18.39 -3.06 -18.61
C THR A 32 17.40 -1.91 -18.41
N PRO A 33 17.33 -0.88 -19.28
CA PRO A 33 16.37 0.21 -19.15
C PRO A 33 14.93 -0.28 -19.32
N VAL A 34 14.65 -1.26 -20.20
CA VAL A 34 13.30 -1.86 -20.30
C VAL A 34 12.88 -2.51 -18.97
N ARG A 35 13.77 -3.27 -18.32
CA ARG A 35 13.51 -3.84 -16.97
C ARG A 35 13.32 -2.75 -15.92
N ALA A 36 14.11 -1.67 -15.99
CA ALA A 36 13.99 -0.53 -15.09
C ALA A 36 12.61 0.16 -15.25
N VAL A 37 12.14 0.38 -16.48
CA VAL A 37 10.80 0.95 -16.75
C VAL A 37 9.70 0.06 -16.15
N ALA A 38 9.79 -1.27 -16.30
CA ALA A 38 8.84 -2.19 -15.68
C ALA A 38 8.83 -2.10 -14.14
N ALA A 39 10.01 -2.06 -13.52
CA ALA A 39 10.14 -1.90 -12.07
C ALA A 39 9.57 -0.54 -11.59
N ILE A 40 9.84 0.54 -12.32
CA ILE A 40 9.31 1.87 -12.02
C ILE A 40 7.80 1.93 -12.18
N GLY A 41 7.23 1.28 -13.20
CA GLY A 41 5.79 1.12 -13.37
C GLY A 41 5.14 0.47 -12.16
N ALA A 42 5.74 -0.59 -11.61
CA ALA A 42 5.28 -1.23 -10.39
C ALA A 42 5.38 -0.31 -9.16
N MET A 43 6.45 0.49 -9.04
CA MET A 43 6.56 1.50 -7.99
C MET A 43 5.49 2.59 -8.09
N LYS A 44 5.21 3.09 -9.30
CA LYS A 44 4.17 4.08 -9.58
C LYS A 44 2.79 3.57 -9.13
N ALA A 45 2.46 2.32 -9.44
CA ALA A 45 1.23 1.69 -8.97
C ALA A 45 1.14 1.62 -7.44
N ARG A 46 2.25 1.35 -6.74
CA ARG A 46 2.28 1.33 -5.27
C ARG A 46 2.10 2.73 -4.66
N VAL A 47 2.67 3.76 -5.28
CA VAL A 47 2.50 5.15 -4.85
C VAL A 47 1.05 5.61 -5.01
N SER A 48 0.42 5.30 -6.15
CA SER A 48 -0.98 5.65 -6.40
C SER A 48 -1.94 4.88 -5.47
N MET A 49 -1.66 3.61 -5.17
CA MET A 49 -2.42 2.81 -4.21
C MET A 49 -2.30 3.33 -2.77
N LYS A 50 -1.14 3.86 -2.37
CA LYS A 50 -0.99 4.49 -1.06
C LYS A 50 -1.88 5.74 -0.92
N LYS A 51 -1.99 6.53 -1.98
CA LYS A 51 -2.92 7.68 -2.04
C LYS A 51 -4.38 7.24 -1.92
N ARG A 52 -4.77 6.18 -2.64
CA ARG A 52 -6.12 5.59 -2.55
C ARG A 52 -6.44 5.00 -1.18
N ARG A 53 -5.53 4.24 -0.57
CA ARG A 53 -5.70 3.70 0.79
C ARG A 53 -5.81 4.80 1.85
N SER A 54 -5.08 5.90 1.71
CA SER A 54 -5.23 7.05 2.61
C SER A 54 -6.60 7.71 2.45
N ALA A 55 -7.10 7.86 1.22
CA ALA A 55 -8.43 8.39 0.95
C ALA A 55 -9.55 7.48 1.49
N ASP A 56 -9.44 6.16 1.31
CA ASP A 56 -10.39 5.16 1.80
C ASP A 56 -10.40 5.07 3.34
N ARG A 57 -9.22 5.19 3.98
CA ARG A 57 -9.11 5.23 5.45
C ARG A 57 -9.78 6.48 6.04
N CYS A 58 -9.74 7.62 5.35
CA CYS A 58 -10.47 8.83 5.73
C CYS A 58 -12.00 8.67 5.58
N GLN A 59 -12.47 7.83 4.66
CA GLN A 59 -13.91 7.53 4.52
C GLN A 59 -14.40 6.50 5.54
N THR A 60 -13.57 5.53 5.91
CA THR A 60 -13.91 4.51 6.93
C THR A 60 -14.01 5.08 8.35
N GLY A 61 -13.45 6.26 8.61
CA GLY A 61 -13.62 7.00 9.88
C GLY A 61 -15.04 7.51 10.14
N LYS A 62 -15.96 7.43 9.16
CA LYS A 62 -17.39 7.76 9.32
C LYS A 62 -18.28 6.53 9.51
N LYS A 63 -17.74 5.37 9.92
CA LYS A 63 -18.60 4.30 10.46
C LYS A 63 -19.08 4.76 11.84
N GLY A 64 -20.30 5.30 11.86
CA GLY A 64 -21.00 5.75 13.05
C GLY A 64 -20.91 4.71 14.18
N ARG A 65 -20.92 5.23 15.42
CA ARG A 65 -20.95 4.49 16.69
C ARG A 65 -21.53 3.09 16.49
N LYS A 66 -20.68 2.07 16.63
CA LYS A 66 -21.11 0.69 16.78
C LYS A 66 -22.02 0.68 18.02
N LYS A 67 -23.35 0.61 17.83
CA LYS A 67 -24.28 0.36 18.94
C LYS A 67 -23.79 -0.88 19.65
N ASP A 68 -23.67 -0.81 20.98
CA ASP A 68 -23.28 -1.95 21.80
C ASP A 68 -24.13 -3.15 21.40
N ARG A 69 -23.46 -4.22 20.95
CA ARG A 69 -24.14 -5.48 20.66
C ARG A 69 -24.67 -5.99 22.00
N GLN A 70 -25.98 -5.91 22.18
CA GLN A 70 -26.65 -6.64 23.26
C GLN A 70 -26.28 -8.13 23.12
N PRO A 71 -25.77 -8.77 24.18
CA PRO A 71 -25.50 -10.19 24.16
C PRO A 71 -26.77 -10.97 23.80
N ASP A 72 -26.66 -11.92 22.88
CA ASP A 72 -27.78 -12.76 22.46
C ASP A 72 -28.25 -13.63 23.65
N PRO A 73 -29.53 -13.54 24.08
CA PRO A 73 -30.04 -14.31 25.21
C PRO A 73 -29.97 -15.83 25.03
N ARG A 74 -29.70 -16.32 23.81
CA ARG A 74 -29.45 -17.75 23.53
C ARG A 74 -28.12 -18.25 24.07
N PHE A 75 -27.18 -17.35 24.39
CA PHE A 75 -25.92 -17.70 25.04
C PHE A 75 -26.02 -17.36 26.53
N SER A 76 -26.21 -18.39 27.36
CA SER A 76 -26.23 -18.24 28.82
C SER A 76 -24.91 -17.65 29.32
N ALA A 77 -24.95 -16.52 30.04
CA ALA A 77 -23.80 -15.86 30.65
C ALA A 77 -23.14 -16.66 31.81
N SER A 78 -23.38 -17.96 31.90
CA SER A 78 -22.84 -18.87 32.90
C SER A 78 -21.55 -19.53 32.43
N ARG A 79 -20.53 -18.71 32.14
CA ARG A 79 -19.09 -19.07 32.25
C ARG A 79 -18.20 -17.86 31.97
N SER A 80 -18.40 -16.78 32.73
CA SER A 80 -17.29 -15.86 33.02
C SER A 80 -16.43 -16.47 34.13
N SER A 81 -15.61 -17.46 33.78
CA SER A 81 -14.49 -17.83 34.64
C SER A 81 -13.56 -16.61 34.76
N PRO A 82 -13.21 -16.12 35.96
CA PRO A 82 -12.30 -15.00 36.11
C PRO A 82 -10.86 -15.50 35.87
N ALA A 83 -10.49 -15.65 34.61
CA ALA A 83 -9.12 -16.00 34.22
C ALA A 83 -8.23 -14.75 34.33
N GLY A 84 -7.69 -14.53 35.53
CA GLY A 84 -6.35 -14.00 35.76
C GLY A 84 -6.03 -12.60 35.25
N ARG A 85 -6.18 -11.60 36.11
CA ARG A 85 -5.32 -10.41 36.06
C ARG A 85 -3.87 -10.86 36.30
N ARG A 86 -3.11 -11.09 35.23
CA ARG A 86 -1.64 -11.14 35.34
C ARG A 86 -1.15 -9.71 35.60
N LYS A 87 -0.85 -9.39 36.86
CA LYS A 87 0.04 -8.27 37.19
C LYS A 87 1.43 -8.60 36.64
N LYS A 88 2.01 -7.69 35.86
CA LYS A 88 3.42 -7.76 35.47
C LYS A 88 4.29 -7.56 36.71
N PRO A 89 5.33 -8.38 36.96
CA PRO A 89 6.34 -8.05 37.96
C PRO A 89 7.20 -6.89 37.46
N TYR A 90 7.76 -6.15 38.43
CA TYR A 90 8.63 -4.99 38.27
C TYR A 90 9.85 -5.27 37.39
#